data_AF-A0A8T5HVE2-F1
#
_entry.id   AF-A0A8T5HVE2-F1
#
_cell.length_a   1.000
_cell.length_b   1.000
_cell.length_c   1.000
_cell.angle_alpha   90.00
_cell.angle_beta   90.00
_cell.angle_gamma   90.00
#
_symmetry.space_group_name_H-M   'P 1'
#
loop_
_entity.id
_entity.type
_entity.pdbx_description
1 polymer ?
#
loop_
_entity_poly.entity_id
_entity_poly.type
_entity_poly.pdbx_seq_one_letter_code
_entity_poly.pdbx_strand_id
1 'polypeptide(L)'
;MAYIRTKKISGNKYAYLVEIISTDKGPRQKVKQYLGRVHDFEKNKEISEINQGNTNKEILLNLIIPELEARGFKEKKNNLVYKNFIFNSEKITLSKKSKNKTNKEAVIGSEEGYLSTFTFQRILNFQKGKDFNKDAHQLAKYFLEAGLQINQELFVKFYQKL
;
A
#
# COMPACT_ATOMS: atom_id res chain seq x y z
N MET A 1 -1.69 17.88 3.60
CA MET A 1 -1.14 16.50 3.58
C MET A 1 -2.17 15.57 2.97
N ALA A 2 -1.77 14.74 2.00
CA ALA A 2 -2.69 13.82 1.35
C ALA A 2 -2.89 12.54 2.17
N TYR A 3 -4.03 11.87 2.02
CA TYR A 3 -4.35 10.58 2.63
C TYR A 3 -5.39 9.80 1.83
N ILE A 4 -5.52 8.50 2.12
CA ILE A 4 -6.48 7.63 1.46
C ILE A 4 -7.81 7.69 2.19
N ARG A 5 -8.87 8.06 1.46
CA ARG A 5 -10.26 8.01 1.91
C ARG A 5 -11.02 6.96 1.10
N THR A 6 -11.91 6.22 1.77
CA THR A 6 -12.85 5.35 1.06
C THR A 6 -14.26 5.92 1.02
N LYS A 7 -14.99 5.57 -0.05
CA LYS A 7 -16.39 5.90 -0.26
C LYS A 7 -17.14 4.65 -0.71
N LYS A 8 -18.34 4.42 -0.16
CA LYS A 8 -19.26 3.37 -0.62
C LYS A 8 -20.19 3.94 -1.70
N ILE A 9 -20.22 3.30 -2.87
CA ILE A 9 -21.07 3.68 -4.01
C ILE A 9 -21.73 2.40 -4.52
N SER A 10 -23.07 2.37 -4.54
CA SER A 10 -23.86 1.21 -4.99
C SER A 10 -23.39 -0.12 -4.37
N GLY A 11 -23.18 -0.12 -3.05
CA GLY A 11 -22.73 -1.30 -2.30
C GLY A 11 -21.21 -1.56 -2.34
N ASN A 12 -20.48 -0.97 -3.28
CA ASN A 12 -19.04 -1.23 -3.46
C ASN A 12 -18.18 -0.15 -2.80
N LYS A 13 -17.04 -0.55 -2.21
CA LYS A 13 -16.07 0.36 -1.56
C LYS A 13 -15.00 0.78 -2.56
N TYR A 14 -14.68 2.07 -2.60
CA TYR A 14 -13.73 2.68 -3.54
C TYR A 14 -12.74 3.56 -2.79
N ALA A 15 -11.46 3.50 -3.16
CA ALA A 15 -10.39 4.26 -2.55
C ALA A 15 -9.98 5.46 -3.41
N TYR A 16 -9.75 6.59 -2.75
CA TYR A 16 -9.35 7.86 -3.35
C TYR A 16 -8.21 8.45 -2.53
N LEU A 17 -7.21 8.99 -3.22
CA LEU A 17 -6.27 9.92 -2.60
C LEU A 17 -6.93 11.29 -2.51
N VAL A 18 -7.00 11.83 -1.31
CA VAL A 18 -7.55 13.16 -1.03
C VAL A 18 -6.54 14.02 -0.31
N GLU A 19 -6.66 15.33 -0.44
CA GLU A 19 -5.92 16.30 0.35
C GLU A 19 -6.89 17.31 0.96
N ILE A 20 -6.51 17.91 2.09
CA ILE A 20 -7.22 19.06 2.65
C ILE A 20 -6.67 20.32 2.01
N ILE A 21 -7.56 21.15 1.46
CA ILE A 21 -7.28 22.48 0.92
C ILE A 21 -8.07 23.51 1.73
N SER A 22 -7.48 24.70 1.91
CA SER A 22 -8.19 25.85 2.47
C SER A 22 -8.96 26.56 1.36
N THR A 23 -10.19 26.97 1.64
CA THR A 23 -11.03 27.79 0.75
C THR A 23 -11.66 28.92 1.57
N ASP A 24 -12.21 29.94 0.92
CA ASP A 24 -12.89 31.06 1.61
C ASP A 24 -14.04 30.60 2.51
N LYS A 25 -14.64 29.44 2.20
CA LYS A 25 -15.73 28.82 2.98
C LYS A 25 -15.24 27.78 4.00
N GLY A 26 -13.94 27.83 4.34
CA GLY A 26 -13.27 26.92 5.26
C GLY A 26 -12.56 25.74 4.57
N PRO A 27 -12.02 24.79 5.36
CA PRO A 27 -11.30 23.64 4.82
C PRO A 27 -12.23 22.72 4.00
N ARG A 28 -11.71 22.20 2.90
CA ARG A 28 -12.39 21.27 1.99
C ARG A 28 -11.46 20.10 1.63
N GLN A 29 -12.05 18.96 1.30
CA GLN A 29 -11.29 17.83 0.75
C GLN A 29 -11.29 17.90 -0.78
N LYS A 30 -10.10 17.89 -1.39
CA LYS A 30 -9.93 17.77 -2.84
C LYS A 30 -9.49 16.35 -3.18
N VAL A 31 -10.18 15.72 -4.14
CA VAL A 31 -9.77 14.41 -4.68
C VAL A 31 -8.60 14.64 -5.63
N LYS A 32 -7.49 13.95 -5.37
CA LYS A 32 -6.27 14.01 -6.20
C LYS A 32 -6.19 12.86 -7.18
N GLN A 33 -6.59 11.67 -6.75
CA GLN A 33 -6.51 10.47 -7.58
C GLN A 33 -7.55 9.43 -7.15
N TYR A 34 -8.13 8.74 -8.11
CA TYR A 34 -8.87 7.50 -7.87
C TYR A 34 -7.90 6.32 -7.85
N LEU A 35 -7.88 5.56 -6.76
CA LEU A 35 -6.93 4.45 -6.57
C LEU A 35 -7.48 3.10 -7.02
N GLY A 36 -8.80 2.93 -6.99
CA GLY A 36 -9.45 1.70 -7.42
C GLY A 36 -10.59 1.27 -6.52
N ARG A 37 -11.21 0.15 -6.89
CA ARG A 37 -12.18 -0.55 -6.04
C ARG A 37 -11.43 -1.30 -4.95
N VAL A 38 -11.89 -1.17 -3.71
CA VAL A 38 -11.37 -1.90 -2.56
C VAL A 38 -11.95 -3.32 -2.56
N HIS A 39 -11.07 -4.28 -2.35
CA HIS A 39 -11.38 -5.69 -2.23
C HIS A 39 -10.89 -6.19 -0.88
N ASP A 40 -11.80 -6.67 -0.05
CA ASP A 40 -11.47 -7.20 1.26
C ASP A 40 -11.30 -8.72 1.13
N PHE A 41 -10.18 -9.22 1.64
CA PHE A 41 -9.87 -10.65 1.73
C PHE A 41 -9.56 -10.99 3.17
N GLU A 42 -10.17 -12.05 3.69
CA GLU A 42 -9.90 -12.53 5.03
C GLU A 42 -8.46 -13.03 5.15
N LYS A 43 -7.84 -12.69 6.28
CA LYS A 43 -6.50 -13.14 6.64
C LYS A 43 -6.64 -14.55 7.23
N ASN A 44 -6.12 -15.55 6.52
CA ASN A 44 -6.27 -16.96 6.87
C ASN A 44 -5.06 -17.53 7.61
N LYS A 45 -4.00 -16.73 7.77
CA LYS A 45 -2.75 -17.11 8.42
C LYS A 45 -2.16 -15.93 9.17
N GLU A 46 -1.54 -16.20 10.31
CA GLU A 46 -0.64 -15.24 10.93
C GLU A 46 0.64 -15.11 10.10
N ILE A 47 1.21 -13.91 10.14
CA ILE A 47 2.44 -13.60 9.43
C ILE A 47 3.59 -13.98 10.35
N SER A 48 4.46 -14.87 9.87
CA SER A 48 5.69 -15.25 10.55
C SER A 48 6.69 -14.09 10.57
N GLU A 49 7.85 -14.31 11.21
CA GLU A 49 8.94 -13.32 11.27
C GLU A 49 9.28 -12.72 9.91
N ILE A 50 9.38 -11.39 9.86
CA ILE A 50 9.70 -10.62 8.67
C ILE A 50 11.21 -10.64 8.46
N ASN A 51 11.65 -11.21 7.34
CA ASN A 51 13.07 -11.19 6.95
C ASN A 51 13.59 -9.76 6.83
N GLN A 52 14.79 -9.50 7.37
CA GLN A 52 15.26 -8.12 7.50
C GLN A 52 15.67 -7.42 6.21
N GLY A 53 15.89 -8.15 5.10
CA GLY A 53 16.31 -7.59 3.80
C GLY A 53 17.65 -6.80 3.80
N ASN A 54 18.24 -6.63 2.63
CA ASN A 54 19.46 -5.83 2.44
C ASN A 54 19.17 -4.46 1.82
N THR A 55 18.16 -4.39 0.95
CA THR A 55 17.73 -3.16 0.28
C THR A 55 16.34 -2.71 0.77
N ASN A 56 16.00 -1.42 0.60
CA ASN A 56 14.66 -0.92 0.94
C ASN A 56 13.56 -1.62 0.13
N LYS A 57 13.87 -1.98 -1.12
CA LYS A 57 12.99 -2.80 -1.95
C LYS A 57 12.75 -4.18 -1.35
N GLU A 58 13.80 -4.86 -0.89
CA GLU A 58 13.67 -6.18 -0.23
C GLU A 58 12.91 -6.08 1.08
N ILE A 59 13.20 -5.09 1.93
CA ILE A 59 12.46 -4.87 3.18
C ILE A 59 10.96 -4.71 2.88
N LEU A 60 10.62 -3.87 1.90
CA LEU A 60 9.23 -3.65 1.51
C LEU A 60 8.58 -4.92 0.96
N LEU A 61 9.30 -5.71 0.14
CA LEU A 61 8.79 -7.00 -0.36
C LEU A 61 8.59 -8.02 0.77
N ASN A 62 9.47 -8.05 1.76
CA ASN A 62 9.35 -8.92 2.94
C ASN A 62 8.18 -8.55 3.84
N LEU A 63 7.63 -7.34 3.70
CA LEU A 63 6.38 -6.93 4.33
C LEU A 63 5.16 -7.27 3.45
N ILE A 64 5.23 -6.98 2.15
CA ILE A 64 4.09 -7.16 1.22
C ILE A 64 3.79 -8.64 0.98
N ILE A 65 4.80 -9.47 0.73
CA ILE A 65 4.62 -10.85 0.32
C ILE A 65 3.88 -11.66 1.41
N PRO A 66 4.32 -11.68 2.68
CA PRO A 66 3.59 -12.40 3.72
C PRO A 66 2.17 -11.88 3.92
N GLU A 67 1.96 -10.56 3.82
CA GLU A 67 0.62 -9.95 3.94
C GLU A 67 -0.33 -10.43 2.83
N LEU A 68 0.18 -10.56 1.59
CA LEU A 68 -0.60 -11.11 0.47
C LEU A 68 -0.80 -12.63 0.60
N GLU A 69 0.22 -13.38 0.99
CA GLU A 69 0.13 -14.83 1.19
C GLU A 69 -0.87 -15.21 2.29
N ALA A 70 -0.90 -14.43 3.37
CA ALA A 70 -1.87 -14.57 4.44
C ALA A 70 -3.33 -14.38 3.95
N ARG A 71 -3.53 -13.67 2.83
CA ARG A 71 -4.83 -13.50 2.15
C ARG A 71 -5.06 -14.50 1.01
N GLY A 72 -4.22 -15.52 0.90
CA GLY A 72 -4.36 -16.62 -0.05
C GLY A 72 -3.68 -16.43 -1.40
N PHE A 73 -2.86 -15.37 -1.57
CA PHE A 73 -1.99 -15.28 -2.74
C PHE A 73 -0.95 -16.41 -2.73
N LYS A 74 -0.64 -16.92 -3.93
CA LYS A 74 0.35 -17.98 -4.12
C LYS A 74 1.30 -17.61 -5.24
N GLU A 75 2.55 -18.02 -5.10
CA GLU A 75 3.56 -17.82 -6.14
C GLU A 75 3.22 -18.61 -7.41
N LYS A 76 3.34 -17.94 -8.55
CA LYS A 76 3.16 -18.51 -9.89
C LYS A 76 3.97 -17.71 -10.90
N LYS A 77 5.02 -18.32 -11.47
CA LYS A 77 5.87 -17.70 -12.52
C LYS A 77 6.32 -16.27 -12.11
N ASN A 78 6.99 -16.16 -10.97
CA ASN A 78 7.53 -14.90 -10.40
C ASN A 78 6.48 -13.83 -10.04
N ASN A 79 5.20 -14.19 -9.95
CA ASN A 79 4.15 -13.30 -9.48
C ASN A 79 3.38 -13.97 -8.35
N LEU A 80 2.82 -13.18 -7.43
CA LEU A 80 1.83 -13.66 -6.49
C LEU A 80 0.44 -13.51 -7.11
N VAL A 81 -0.34 -14.59 -7.13
CA VAL A 81 -1.65 -14.63 -7.79
C VAL A 81 -2.71 -15.14 -6.82
N TYR A 82 -3.85 -14.45 -6.78
CA TYR A 82 -5.05 -14.92 -6.11
C TYR A 82 -6.29 -14.56 -6.94
N LYS A 83 -7.09 -15.56 -7.33
CA LYS A 83 -8.23 -15.37 -8.24
C LYS A 83 -7.79 -14.61 -9.51
N ASN A 84 -8.26 -13.39 -9.71
CA ASN A 84 -7.87 -12.51 -10.81
C ASN A 84 -6.93 -11.37 -10.41
N PHE A 85 -6.34 -11.41 -9.21
CA PHE A 85 -5.38 -10.44 -8.71
C PHE A 85 -3.96 -10.94 -8.94
N ILE A 86 -3.08 -10.02 -9.30
CA ILE A 86 -1.68 -10.29 -9.63
C ILE A 86 -0.83 -9.22 -8.98
N PHE A 87 0.09 -9.67 -8.14
CA PHE A 87 1.18 -8.87 -7.62
C PHE A 87 2.47 -9.26 -8.31
N ASN A 88 3.16 -8.26 -8.88
CA ASN A 88 4.46 -8.43 -9.50
C ASN A 88 5.55 -7.88 -8.56
N SER A 89 6.41 -8.75 -8.03
CA SER A 89 7.45 -8.39 -7.06
C SER A 89 8.56 -7.53 -7.66
N GLU A 90 8.88 -7.72 -8.94
CA GLU A 90 9.91 -6.94 -9.63
C GLU A 90 9.52 -5.46 -9.76
N LYS A 91 8.29 -5.19 -10.20
CA LYS A 91 7.75 -3.85 -10.41
C LYS A 91 7.04 -3.28 -9.17
N ILE A 92 6.77 -4.11 -8.17
CA ILE A 92 5.98 -3.79 -6.98
C ILE A 92 4.64 -3.16 -7.36
N THR A 93 3.89 -3.89 -8.21
CA THR A 93 2.57 -3.47 -8.71
C THR A 93 1.52 -4.50 -8.36
N LEU A 94 0.33 -4.01 -8.01
CA LEU A 94 -0.83 -4.84 -7.68
C LEU A 94 -1.97 -4.51 -8.65
N SER A 95 -2.40 -5.51 -9.40
CA SER A 95 -3.42 -5.35 -10.43
C SER A 95 -4.47 -6.44 -10.39
N LYS A 96 -5.60 -6.16 -11.03
CA LYS A 96 -6.70 -7.10 -11.21
C LYS A 96 -6.99 -7.25 -12.70
N LYS A 97 -6.99 -8.50 -13.18
CA LYS A 97 -7.42 -8.85 -14.53
C LYS A 97 -8.90 -8.51 -14.70
N SER A 98 -9.18 -7.64 -15.66
CA SER A 98 -10.53 -7.30 -16.12
C SER A 98 -11.00 -8.28 -17.20
N LYS A 99 -12.32 -8.38 -17.39
CA LYS A 99 -12.93 -9.14 -18.49
C LYS A 99 -12.43 -8.68 -19.87
N ASN A 100 -12.09 -7.40 -20.00
CA ASN A 100 -11.64 -6.79 -21.26
C ASN A 100 -10.13 -6.96 -21.51
N LYS A 101 -9.48 -7.97 -20.92
CA LYS A 101 -8.04 -8.27 -21.02
C LYS A 101 -7.08 -7.16 -20.56
N THR A 102 -7.56 -6.00 -20.11
CA THR A 102 -6.75 -4.95 -19.48
C THR A 102 -6.64 -5.19 -17.98
N ASN A 103 -5.44 -4.96 -17.43
CA ASN A 103 -5.24 -4.96 -15.99
C ASN A 103 -5.67 -3.61 -15.43
N LYS A 104 -6.48 -3.63 -14.37
CA LYS A 104 -6.86 -2.43 -13.62
C LYS A 104 -6.08 -2.39 -12.31
N GLU A 105 -5.83 -1.18 -11.81
CA GLU A 105 -5.31 -1.01 -10.45
C GLU A 105 -6.21 -1.74 -9.45
N ALA A 106 -5.56 -2.43 -8.52
CA ALA A 106 -6.23 -3.16 -7.47
C ALA A 106 -5.87 -2.57 -6.12
N VAL A 107 -6.88 -2.46 -5.28
CA VAL A 107 -6.73 -2.03 -3.88
C VAL A 107 -7.28 -3.16 -3.02
N ILE A 108 -6.45 -3.67 -2.12
CA ILE A 108 -6.86 -4.66 -1.12
C ILE A 108 -6.98 -3.97 0.23
N GLY A 109 -8.10 -4.16 0.91
CA GLY A 109 -8.27 -3.68 2.27
C GLY A 109 -7.36 -4.45 3.23
N SER A 110 -6.69 -3.71 4.10
CA SER A 110 -6.00 -4.23 5.29
C SER A 110 -6.68 -3.65 6.54
N GLU A 111 -6.32 -4.16 7.72
CA GLU A 111 -6.92 -3.74 9.00
C GLU A 111 -6.87 -2.22 9.19
N GLU A 112 -5.69 -1.63 8.98
CA GLU A 112 -5.46 -0.19 9.19
C GLU A 112 -5.15 0.60 7.90
N GLY A 113 -5.19 -0.05 6.73
CA GLY A 113 -4.74 0.57 5.49
C GLY A 113 -5.15 -0.14 4.21
N TYR A 114 -4.43 0.15 3.13
CA TYR A 114 -4.74 -0.31 1.78
C TYR A 114 -3.49 -0.74 1.02
N LEU A 115 -3.43 -2.04 0.68
CA LEU A 115 -2.40 -2.59 -0.18
C LEU A 115 -2.73 -2.23 -1.63
N SER A 116 -1.85 -1.46 -2.28
CA SER A 116 -2.03 -1.03 -3.67
C SER A 116 -0.70 -0.63 -4.27
N THR A 117 -0.60 -0.64 -5.60
CA THR A 117 0.58 -0.10 -6.31
C THR A 117 0.95 1.29 -5.79
N PHE A 118 -0.05 2.14 -5.58
CA PHE A 118 0.16 3.50 -5.10
C PHE A 118 0.83 3.57 -3.73
N THR A 119 0.35 2.81 -2.75
CA THR A 119 0.93 2.82 -1.40
C THR A 119 2.33 2.24 -1.37
N PHE A 120 2.58 1.18 -2.15
CA PHE A 120 3.91 0.60 -2.27
C PHE A 120 4.92 1.55 -2.90
N GLN A 121 4.55 2.17 -4.04
CA GLN A 121 5.43 3.11 -4.74
C GLN A 121 5.68 4.38 -3.92
N ARG A 122 4.70 4.81 -3.12
CA ARG A 122 4.85 5.95 -2.22
C ARG A 122 5.88 5.70 -1.11
N ILE A 123 5.93 4.48 -0.56
CA ILE A 123 6.96 4.09 0.41
C ILE A 123 8.32 3.97 -0.28
N LEU A 124 8.37 3.26 -1.42
CA LEU A 124 9.63 2.99 -2.12
C LEU A 124 10.32 4.26 -2.63
N ASN A 125 9.54 5.21 -3.14
CA ASN A 125 10.06 6.46 -3.71
C ASN A 125 10.11 7.61 -2.69
N PHE A 126 9.99 7.30 -1.39
CA PHE A 126 10.14 8.31 -0.36
C PHE A 126 11.57 8.86 -0.36
N GLN A 127 11.72 10.17 -0.17
CA GLN A 127 13.01 10.84 -0.12
C GLN A 127 13.09 11.66 1.16
N LYS A 128 14.26 11.63 1.81
CA LYS A 128 14.54 12.49 2.97
C LYS A 128 14.54 13.96 2.55
N GLY A 129 13.82 14.76 3.32
CA GLY A 129 13.94 16.20 3.32
C GLY A 129 15.02 16.67 4.30
N LYS A 130 14.84 17.90 4.78
CA LYS A 130 15.76 18.53 5.74
C LYS A 130 15.34 18.31 7.20
N ASP A 131 14.09 17.95 7.44
CA ASP A 131 13.50 17.84 8.77
C ASP A 131 13.25 16.36 9.08
N PHE A 132 14.17 15.79 9.87
CA PHE A 132 14.14 14.39 10.27
C PHE A 132 12.81 13.98 10.91
N ASN A 133 12.26 14.80 11.82
CA ASN A 133 11.04 14.45 12.55
C ASN A 133 9.86 14.40 11.58
N LYS A 134 9.74 15.42 10.72
CA LYS A 134 8.70 15.47 9.70
C LYS A 134 8.79 14.29 8.73
N ASP A 135 10.00 13.95 8.30
CA ASP A 135 10.25 12.86 7.35
C ASP A 135 9.93 11.50 7.95
N ALA A 136 10.40 11.24 9.18
CA ALA A 136 10.11 10.01 9.91
C ALA A 136 8.60 9.83 10.14
N HIS A 137 7.90 10.88 10.58
CA HIS A 137 6.45 10.85 10.73
C HIS A 137 5.74 10.61 9.39
N GLN A 138 6.21 11.23 8.32
CA GLN A 138 5.61 11.07 6.99
C GLN A 138 5.79 9.65 6.44
N LEU A 139 6.98 9.05 6.62
CA LEU A 139 7.25 7.68 6.23
C LEU A 139 6.45 6.67 7.05
N ALA A 140 6.40 6.84 8.38
CA ALA A 140 5.58 5.99 9.26
C ALA A 140 4.11 6.01 8.83
N LYS A 141 3.59 7.21 8.50
CA LYS A 141 2.25 7.35 7.95
C LYS A 141 2.07 6.59 6.63
N TYR A 142 3.08 6.53 5.76
CA TYR A 142 2.99 5.77 4.51
C TYR A 142 2.90 4.26 4.74
N PHE A 143 3.65 3.72 5.70
CA PHE A 143 3.50 2.31 6.11
C PHE A 143 2.10 2.02 6.66
N LEU A 144 1.59 2.89 7.54
CA LEU A 144 0.23 2.78 8.08
C LEU A 144 -0.83 2.82 6.97
N GLU A 145 -0.75 3.78 6.04
CA GLU A 145 -1.68 3.86 4.91
C GLU A 145 -1.60 2.65 3.97
N ALA A 146 -0.43 2.02 3.84
CA ALA A 146 -0.26 0.77 3.11
C ALA A 146 -0.88 -0.42 3.85
N GLY A 147 -1.18 -0.29 5.14
CA GLY A 147 -1.61 -1.38 6.00
C GLY A 147 -0.50 -2.41 6.21
N LEU A 148 0.76 -1.96 6.21
CA LEU A 148 1.96 -2.77 6.43
C LEU A 148 2.50 -2.45 7.83
N GLN A 149 2.40 -3.42 8.73
CA GLN A 149 2.99 -3.30 10.06
C GLN A 149 4.51 -3.45 9.96
N ILE A 150 5.24 -2.46 10.44
CA ILE A 150 6.71 -2.47 10.49
C ILE A 150 7.15 -2.24 11.92
N ASN A 151 8.03 -3.11 12.42
CA ASN A 151 8.59 -2.94 13.76
C ASN A 151 9.63 -1.79 13.77
N GLN A 152 9.97 -1.31 14.97
CA GLN A 152 10.86 -0.17 15.15
C GLN A 152 12.25 -0.40 14.52
N GLU A 153 12.83 -1.60 14.70
CA GLU A 153 14.16 -1.92 14.18
C GLU A 153 14.20 -1.87 12.65
N LEU A 154 13.25 -2.52 11.99
CA LEU A 154 13.12 -2.51 10.53
C LEU A 154 12.81 -1.12 10.00
N PHE A 155 12.00 -0.33 10.71
CA PHE A 155 11.71 1.04 10.33
C PHE A 155 12.96 1.91 10.36
N VAL A 156 13.76 1.83 11.43
CA VAL A 156 15.04 2.55 11.53
C VAL A 156 15.99 2.10 10.43
N LYS A 157 16.12 0.79 10.19
CA LYS A 157 16.97 0.22 9.13
C LYS A 157 16.54 0.70 7.74
N PHE A 158 15.24 0.69 7.45
CA PHE A 158 14.69 1.21 6.19
C PHE A 158 15.01 2.69 6.04
N TYR A 159 14.79 3.49 7.09
CA TYR A 159 15.02 4.92 7.07
C TYR A 159 16.50 5.27 6.87
N GLN A 160 17.42 4.56 7.53
CA GLN A 160 18.86 4.78 7.38
C GLN A 160 19.35 4.55 5.94
N LYS A 161 18.71 3.65 5.21
CA LYS A 161 19.04 3.28 3.81
C LYS A 161 18.43 4.17 2.73
N LEU A 162 17.54 5.12 3.12
CA LEU A 162 16.99 6.14 2.20
C LEU A 162 18.02 7.17 1.77
#